data_AF-A0A1E7YUN4-F1
#
_entry.id   AF-A0A1E7YUN4-F1
#
_cell.length_a   1.000
_cell.length_b   1.000
_cell.length_c   1.000
_cell.angle_alpha   90.00
_cell.angle_beta   90.00
_cell.angle_gamma   90.00
#
_symmetry.space_group_name_H-M   'P 1'
#
loop_
_entity.id
_entity.type
_entity.pdbx_description
1 polymer ?
#
loop_
_entity_poly.entity_id
_entity_poly.type
_entity_poly.pdbx_seq_one_letter_code
_entity_poly.pdbx_strand_id
1 'polypeptide(L)'
;MKPDGSQSAQLLAAIKAIATSIAAETSASILPVGAPITWPLDNIPAGYALMQGETFDKSKYPKLAMAYPSGIIPDMRGQTIKGKSDERAILSREVGGIQSHTHSATVSNTDLGSKATDVFDYGNKGTDGQGEHTHTWGSAMRKEGGGDQNVGSNLGNTFGTTSAAGHHGHTVAIGPHAHNVHIGSHGHAITINATGNVANTVDNIAFNYIVRLA
;
A
#
# COMPACT_ATOMS: atom_id res chain seq x y z
N MET A 1 78.83 -50.38 41.27
CA MET A 1 78.20 -49.71 40.12
C MET A 1 77.37 -48.55 40.66
N LYS A 2 77.75 -47.28 40.41
CA LYS A 2 76.85 -46.15 40.68
C LYS A 2 75.75 -46.18 39.61
N PRO A 3 74.46 -46.06 39.98
CA PRO A 3 73.40 -45.97 38.98
C PRO A 3 73.64 -44.73 38.11
N ASP A 4 73.51 -44.90 36.80
CA ASP A 4 73.68 -43.82 35.82
C ASP A 4 72.51 -42.82 35.92
N GLY A 5 72.80 -41.61 36.41
CA GLY A 5 71.82 -40.53 36.53
C GLY A 5 71.32 -39.98 35.19
N SER A 6 71.98 -40.32 34.07
CA SER A 6 71.54 -39.90 32.73
C SER A 6 70.22 -40.55 32.33
N GLN A 7 70.02 -41.81 32.72
CA GLN A 7 68.78 -42.55 32.44
C GLN A 7 67.58 -41.98 33.21
N SER A 8 67.80 -41.57 34.47
CA SER A 8 66.75 -40.91 35.28
C SER A 8 66.37 -39.53 34.74
N ALA A 9 67.34 -38.77 34.22
CA ALA A 9 67.10 -37.46 33.61
C ALA A 9 66.36 -37.59 32.26
N GLN A 10 66.72 -38.57 31.44
CA GLN A 10 66.02 -38.89 30.18
C GLN A 10 64.58 -39.33 30.43
N LEU A 11 64.34 -40.16 31.45
CA LEU A 11 63.00 -40.58 31.85
C LEU A 11 62.13 -39.41 32.30
N LEU A 12 62.68 -38.48 33.09
CA LEU A 12 61.95 -37.28 33.52
C LEU A 12 61.61 -36.35 32.34
N ALA A 13 62.53 -36.19 31.39
CA ALA A 13 62.30 -35.41 30.17
C ALA A 13 61.20 -36.05 29.31
N ALA A 14 61.21 -37.37 29.16
CA ALA A 14 60.19 -38.11 28.42
C ALA A 14 58.81 -37.99 29.10
N ILE A 15 58.73 -38.12 30.43
CA ILE A 15 57.47 -37.95 31.17
C ILE A 15 56.92 -36.53 31.02
N LYS A 16 57.78 -35.49 31.10
CA LYS A 16 57.35 -34.11 30.86
C LYS A 16 56.87 -33.88 29.44
N ALA A 17 57.55 -34.45 28.45
CA ALA A 17 57.14 -34.37 27.05
C ALA A 17 55.77 -35.05 26.83
N ILE A 18 55.56 -36.24 27.41
CA ILE A 18 54.30 -36.97 27.35
C ILE A 18 53.17 -36.21 28.08
N ALA A 19 53.44 -35.65 29.26
CA ALA A 19 52.45 -34.83 29.97
C ALA A 19 52.08 -33.58 29.17
N THR A 20 53.05 -32.97 28.48
CA THR A 20 52.83 -31.80 27.62
C THR A 20 52.05 -32.17 26.36
N SER A 21 52.33 -33.32 25.74
CA SER A 21 51.60 -33.79 24.56
C SER A 21 50.18 -34.25 24.92
N ILE A 22 49.97 -34.91 26.05
CA ILE A 22 48.64 -35.26 26.57
C ILE A 22 47.85 -33.99 26.89
N ALA A 23 48.47 -32.99 27.53
CA ALA A 23 47.84 -31.68 27.76
C ALA A 23 47.51 -30.96 26.44
N ALA A 24 48.35 -31.09 25.40
CA ALA A 24 48.11 -30.50 24.09
C ALA A 24 47.01 -31.22 23.30
N GLU A 25 46.93 -32.56 23.34
CA GLU A 25 45.86 -33.34 22.72
C GLU A 25 44.52 -33.18 23.43
N THR A 26 44.51 -33.14 24.77
CA THR A 26 43.29 -32.78 25.51
C THR A 26 42.87 -31.33 25.25
N SER A 27 43.80 -30.47 24.83
CA SER A 27 43.55 -29.11 24.35
C SER A 27 43.23 -29.02 22.85
N ALA A 28 43.21 -30.13 22.10
CA ALA A 28 42.55 -30.24 20.80
C ALA A 28 41.03 -30.15 21.03
N SER A 29 40.63 -28.96 21.46
CA SER A 29 39.28 -28.60 21.82
C SER A 29 38.37 -28.90 20.65
N ILE A 30 37.26 -29.57 20.94
CA ILE A 30 36.13 -29.78 20.03
C ILE A 30 35.71 -28.45 19.37
N LEU A 31 35.98 -27.32 20.04
CA LEU A 31 35.81 -25.97 19.51
C LEU A 31 37.16 -25.34 19.15
N PRO A 32 37.48 -25.11 17.85
CA PRO A 32 38.72 -24.49 17.44
C PRO A 32 38.82 -23.03 17.92
N VAL A 33 40.05 -22.53 18.07
CA VAL A 33 40.30 -21.10 18.36
C VAL A 33 39.72 -20.26 17.21
N GLY A 34 39.03 -19.17 17.53
CA GLY A 34 38.36 -18.32 16.54
C GLY A 34 36.94 -18.75 16.17
N ALA A 35 36.43 -19.88 16.66
CA ALA A 35 35.02 -20.19 16.50
C ALA A 35 34.16 -19.31 17.44
N PRO A 36 33.08 -18.69 16.94
CA PRO A 36 32.12 -18.00 17.79
C PRO A 36 31.36 -19.01 18.66
N ILE A 37 31.26 -18.71 19.95
CA ILE A 37 30.59 -19.54 20.95
C ILE A 37 29.45 -18.74 21.55
N THR A 38 28.26 -19.34 21.64
CA THR A 38 27.12 -18.74 22.33
C THR A 38 27.27 -18.94 23.84
N TRP A 39 27.21 -17.85 24.59
CA TRP A 39 27.41 -17.81 26.03
C TRP A 39 26.19 -17.17 26.73
N PRO A 40 25.56 -17.85 27.69
CA PRO A 40 24.29 -17.41 28.27
C PRO A 40 24.40 -16.34 29.37
N LEU A 41 25.62 -15.97 29.78
CA LEU A 41 25.86 -15.06 30.91
C LEU A 41 26.65 -13.83 30.45
N ASP A 42 26.55 -12.73 31.19
CA ASP A 42 27.36 -11.53 30.93
C ASP A 42 28.80 -11.65 31.44
N ASN A 43 29.02 -12.52 32.44
CA ASN A 43 30.35 -12.80 32.97
C ASN A 43 31.11 -13.74 32.03
N ILE A 44 32.17 -13.24 31.43
CA ILE A 44 32.96 -13.97 30.42
C ILE A 44 34.01 -14.85 31.11
N PRO A 45 34.10 -16.14 30.76
CA PRO A 45 35.12 -17.02 31.33
C PRO A 45 36.54 -16.57 31.00
N ALA A 46 37.49 -16.86 31.88
CA ALA A 46 38.90 -16.58 31.64
C ALA A 46 39.40 -17.30 30.37
N GLY A 47 40.18 -16.61 29.56
CA GLY A 47 40.67 -17.12 28.26
C GLY A 47 39.72 -16.89 27.08
N TYR A 48 38.62 -16.14 27.28
CA TYR A 48 37.69 -15.75 26.23
C TYR A 48 37.53 -14.22 26.16
N ALA A 49 37.14 -13.72 24.99
CA ALA A 49 36.71 -12.34 24.76
C ALA A 49 35.29 -12.32 24.22
N LEU A 50 34.55 -11.24 24.50
CA LEU A 50 33.32 -10.91 23.78
C LEU A 50 33.66 -10.52 22.35
N MET A 51 32.81 -10.88 21.39
CA MET A 51 33.00 -10.56 19.98
C MET A 51 32.34 -9.22 19.62
N GLN A 52 33.06 -8.09 19.80
CA GLN A 52 32.51 -6.73 19.71
C GLN A 52 33.25 -5.82 18.72
N GLY A 53 34.06 -6.38 17.81
CA GLY A 53 34.79 -5.58 16.82
C GLY A 53 36.19 -5.13 17.28
N GLU A 54 36.67 -5.62 18.41
CA GLU A 54 37.95 -5.20 18.98
C GLU A 54 39.16 -5.78 18.23
N THR A 55 40.26 -5.01 18.25
CA THR A 55 41.58 -5.47 17.78
C THR A 55 42.26 -6.34 18.83
N PHE A 56 43.06 -7.32 18.40
CA PHE A 56 43.88 -8.13 19.29
C PHE A 56 45.35 -8.19 18.86
N ASP A 57 46.22 -8.49 19.83
CA ASP A 57 47.65 -8.71 19.59
C ASP A 57 47.87 -10.09 18.95
N LYS A 58 48.25 -10.09 17.68
CA LYS A 58 48.52 -11.30 16.88
C LYS A 58 49.74 -12.09 17.38
N SER A 59 50.71 -11.43 18.00
CA SER A 59 51.88 -12.10 18.57
C SER A 59 51.52 -12.82 19.87
N LYS A 60 50.62 -12.25 20.65
CA LYS A 60 50.11 -12.87 21.89
C LYS A 60 49.13 -14.01 21.62
N TYR A 61 48.31 -13.89 20.57
CA TYR A 61 47.27 -14.87 20.21
C TYR A 61 47.46 -15.39 18.77
N PRO A 62 48.52 -16.18 18.52
CA PRO A 62 48.86 -16.62 17.17
C PRO A 62 47.81 -17.55 16.56
N LYS A 63 47.11 -18.36 17.36
CA LYS A 63 46.05 -19.24 16.85
C LYS A 63 44.81 -18.43 16.46
N LEU A 64 44.49 -17.39 17.23
CA LEU A 64 43.42 -16.46 16.86
C LEU A 64 43.77 -15.66 15.60
N ALA A 65 45.04 -15.28 15.43
CA ALA A 65 45.54 -14.62 14.21
C ALA A 65 45.40 -15.49 12.96
N MET A 66 45.46 -16.82 13.09
CA MET A 66 45.16 -17.73 11.97
C MET A 66 43.68 -17.70 11.58
N ALA A 67 42.76 -17.58 12.55
CA ALA A 67 41.34 -17.48 12.28
C ALA A 67 40.92 -16.09 11.76
N TYR A 68 41.53 -15.03 12.31
CA TYR A 68 41.27 -13.64 11.96
C TYR A 68 42.57 -12.92 11.58
N PRO A 69 43.07 -13.08 10.33
CA PRO A 69 44.33 -12.48 9.89
C PRO A 69 44.37 -10.94 9.95
N SER A 70 43.19 -10.30 9.93
CA SER A 70 43.02 -8.86 10.12
C SER A 70 43.52 -8.37 11.48
N GLY A 71 43.58 -9.25 12.49
CA GLY A 71 43.81 -8.86 13.88
C GLY A 71 42.59 -8.21 14.54
N ILE A 72 41.39 -8.38 13.95
CA ILE A 72 40.13 -7.82 14.43
C ILE A 72 39.14 -8.97 14.64
N ILE A 73 38.55 -9.05 15.82
CA ILE A 73 37.46 -9.98 16.13
C ILE A 73 36.16 -9.39 15.54
N PRO A 74 35.34 -10.16 14.82
CA PRO A 74 34.07 -9.65 14.28
C PRO A 74 33.13 -9.12 15.36
N ASP A 75 32.40 -8.03 15.09
CA ASP A 75 31.30 -7.59 15.96
C ASP A 75 30.05 -8.43 15.69
N MET A 76 29.71 -9.29 16.65
CA MET A 76 28.61 -10.24 16.55
C MET A 76 27.34 -9.76 17.27
N ARG A 77 27.33 -8.54 17.82
CA ARG A 77 26.14 -8.00 18.50
C ARG A 77 25.00 -7.81 17.49
N GLY A 78 23.84 -8.39 17.83
CA GLY A 78 22.67 -8.38 16.95
C GLY A 78 22.87 -9.10 15.62
N GLN A 79 23.91 -9.93 15.48
CA GLN A 79 24.15 -10.73 14.28
C GLN A 79 23.68 -12.17 14.50
N THR A 80 23.24 -12.81 13.42
CA THR A 80 22.95 -14.26 13.37
C THR A 80 23.94 -14.91 12.41
N ILE A 81 24.51 -16.04 12.81
CA ILE A 81 25.44 -16.78 11.95
C ILE A 81 24.65 -17.47 10.83
N LYS A 82 25.01 -17.15 9.58
CA LYS A 82 24.50 -17.78 8.37
C LYS A 82 25.65 -18.47 7.65
N GLY A 83 25.42 -19.69 7.18
CA GLY A 83 26.38 -20.42 6.34
C GLY A 83 26.78 -19.58 5.13
N LYS A 84 28.09 -19.56 4.81
CA LYS A 84 28.60 -18.82 3.65
C LYS A 84 28.09 -19.49 2.37
N SER A 85 27.31 -18.77 1.56
CA SER A 85 27.01 -19.19 0.19
C SER A 85 28.19 -18.88 -0.74
N ASP A 86 28.20 -19.44 -1.95
CA ASP A 86 29.33 -19.28 -2.87
C ASP A 86 29.50 -17.85 -3.38
N GLU A 87 28.42 -17.07 -3.39
CA GLU A 87 28.39 -15.68 -3.83
C GLU A 87 28.87 -14.69 -2.76
N ARG A 88 29.14 -15.17 -1.54
CA ARG A 88 29.53 -14.31 -0.40
C ARG A 88 30.96 -14.59 0.06
N ALA A 89 31.66 -13.51 0.41
CA ALA A 89 32.94 -13.59 1.10
C ALA A 89 32.73 -14.04 2.57
N ILE A 90 33.72 -14.73 3.13
CA ILE A 90 33.71 -15.08 4.55
C ILE A 90 33.69 -13.81 5.42
N LEU A 91 32.97 -13.84 6.54
CA LEU A 91 32.77 -12.70 7.44
C LEU A 91 32.12 -11.46 6.80
N SER A 92 31.58 -11.55 5.58
CA SER A 92 30.78 -10.46 5.02
C SER A 92 29.47 -10.31 5.80
N ARG A 93 29.01 -9.07 5.96
CA ARG A 93 27.74 -8.73 6.61
C ARG A 93 26.61 -8.69 5.57
N GLU A 94 25.43 -9.18 5.95
CA GLU A 94 24.19 -9.05 5.19
C GLU A 94 23.17 -8.33 6.08
N VAL A 95 22.46 -7.34 5.53
CA VAL A 95 21.36 -6.67 6.23
C VAL A 95 20.09 -7.49 6.03
N GLY A 96 19.28 -7.63 7.08
CA GLY A 96 17.99 -8.33 6.98
C GLY A 96 17.07 -7.69 5.94
N GLY A 97 16.38 -8.52 5.16
CA GLY A 97 15.42 -8.10 4.15
C GLY A 97 14.18 -8.98 4.16
N ILE A 98 13.08 -8.44 3.64
CA ILE A 98 11.83 -9.18 3.43
C ILE A 98 11.88 -9.79 2.04
N GLN A 99 11.47 -11.05 1.91
CA GLN A 99 11.37 -11.70 0.62
C GLN A 99 10.34 -11.00 -0.27
N SER A 100 10.64 -10.90 -1.57
CA SER A 100 9.71 -10.35 -2.55
C SER A 100 8.35 -11.04 -2.47
N HIS A 101 7.28 -10.25 -2.34
CA HIS A 101 5.90 -10.73 -2.28
C HIS A 101 4.93 -9.67 -2.83
N THR A 102 3.67 -10.08 -3.04
CA THR A 102 2.59 -9.19 -3.48
C THR A 102 1.35 -9.41 -2.61
N HIS A 103 0.40 -8.46 -2.65
CA HIS A 103 -0.89 -8.55 -1.96
C HIS A 103 -2.01 -8.43 -2.98
N SER A 104 -3.12 -9.14 -2.75
CA SER A 104 -4.39 -8.81 -3.40
C SER A 104 -5.05 -7.64 -2.66
N ALA A 105 -5.73 -6.78 -3.40
CA ALA A 105 -6.46 -5.64 -2.83
C ALA A 105 -7.81 -5.48 -3.54
N THR A 106 -8.80 -4.99 -2.81
CA THR A 106 -10.14 -4.67 -3.33
C THR A 106 -10.53 -3.25 -2.90
N VAL A 107 -11.36 -2.59 -3.71
CA VAL A 107 -11.94 -1.29 -3.41
C VAL A 107 -13.44 -1.46 -3.29
N SER A 108 -14.05 -0.91 -2.24
CA SER A 108 -15.48 -0.97 -2.03
C SER A 108 -16.25 -0.12 -3.03
N ASN A 109 -17.43 -0.57 -3.44
CA ASN A 109 -18.35 0.25 -4.23
C ASN A 109 -18.71 1.55 -3.47
N THR A 110 -18.85 2.64 -4.22
CA THR A 110 -19.28 3.95 -3.70
C THR A 110 -20.51 4.40 -4.47
N ASP A 111 -21.61 4.64 -3.77
CA ASP A 111 -22.81 5.27 -4.34
C ASP A 111 -22.69 6.81 -4.24
N LEU A 112 -22.77 7.50 -5.38
CA LEU A 112 -22.70 8.97 -5.44
C LEU A 112 -24.08 9.64 -5.22
N GLY A 113 -25.15 8.86 -5.16
CA GLY A 113 -26.52 9.30 -4.96
C GLY A 113 -27.10 10.08 -6.16
N SER A 114 -28.33 10.57 -6.00
CA SER A 114 -29.02 11.40 -7.00
C SER A 114 -28.56 12.85 -6.97
N LYS A 115 -28.64 13.55 -8.12
CA LYS A 115 -28.32 14.97 -8.26
C LYS A 115 -29.42 15.63 -9.09
N ALA A 116 -29.87 16.81 -8.67
CA ALA A 116 -30.81 17.62 -9.44
C ALA A 116 -30.05 18.46 -10.47
N THR A 117 -30.66 18.71 -11.62
CA THR A 117 -30.17 19.69 -12.59
C THR A 117 -30.58 21.10 -12.18
N ASP A 118 -29.98 22.10 -12.82
CA ASP A 118 -30.46 23.48 -12.72
C ASP A 118 -31.84 23.64 -13.37
N VAL A 119 -32.55 24.70 -12.97
CA VAL A 119 -33.89 25.04 -13.49
C VAL A 119 -33.78 25.70 -14.85
N PHE A 120 -34.63 25.27 -15.79
CA PHE A 120 -34.82 25.93 -17.08
C PHE A 120 -36.28 26.36 -17.25
N ASP A 121 -36.52 27.65 -17.54
CA ASP A 121 -37.84 28.23 -17.75
C ASP A 121 -38.05 28.59 -19.23
N TYR A 122 -39.10 28.04 -19.86
CA TYR A 122 -39.47 28.34 -21.24
C TYR A 122 -40.15 29.70 -21.40
N GLY A 123 -40.68 30.30 -20.33
CA GLY A 123 -41.46 31.53 -20.36
C GLY A 123 -42.76 31.40 -21.18
N ASN A 124 -43.32 32.53 -21.61
CA ASN A 124 -44.52 32.56 -22.45
C ASN A 124 -44.20 32.32 -23.94
N LYS A 125 -44.99 31.48 -24.61
CA LYS A 125 -44.93 31.24 -26.06
C LYS A 125 -46.24 31.68 -26.73
N GLY A 126 -46.13 32.37 -27.87
CA GLY A 126 -47.28 32.75 -28.70
C GLY A 126 -47.60 31.71 -29.77
N THR A 127 -48.83 31.70 -30.25
CA THR A 127 -49.27 30.92 -31.43
C THR A 127 -49.19 31.77 -32.71
N ASP A 128 -49.31 31.14 -33.88
CA ASP A 128 -49.53 31.86 -35.13
C ASP A 128 -50.95 32.47 -35.20
N GLY A 129 -51.17 33.39 -36.14
CA GLY A 129 -52.46 34.05 -36.35
C GLY A 129 -53.34 33.27 -37.34
N GLN A 130 -54.49 32.78 -36.89
CA GLN A 130 -55.44 32.01 -37.69
C GLN A 130 -56.89 32.37 -37.33
N GLY A 131 -57.86 31.77 -38.04
CA GLY A 131 -59.29 31.85 -37.69
C GLY A 131 -60.06 33.00 -38.35
N GLU A 132 -59.44 33.77 -39.25
CA GLU A 132 -60.17 34.72 -40.08
C GLU A 132 -61.13 33.97 -41.02
N HIS A 133 -62.41 34.32 -40.96
CA HIS A 133 -63.43 33.80 -41.85
C HIS A 133 -64.57 34.81 -41.97
N THR A 134 -65.35 34.72 -43.04
CA THR A 134 -66.48 35.62 -43.32
C THR A 134 -67.81 34.86 -43.25
N HIS A 135 -68.84 35.51 -42.73
CA HIS A 135 -70.23 35.04 -42.85
C HIS A 135 -70.97 35.87 -43.90
N THR A 136 -71.85 35.26 -44.69
CA THR A 136 -72.72 35.95 -45.67
C THR A 136 -74.19 35.74 -45.31
N TRP A 137 -75.03 36.75 -45.53
CA TRP A 137 -76.48 36.67 -45.34
C TRP A 137 -77.17 36.92 -46.70
N GLY A 138 -77.98 35.97 -47.18
CA GLY A 138 -78.83 36.14 -48.37
C GLY A 138 -80.02 37.08 -48.16
N SER A 139 -80.32 37.90 -49.15
CA SER A 139 -81.22 39.08 -49.09
C SER A 139 -82.72 38.82 -48.82
N ALA A 140 -83.15 37.59 -48.53
CA ALA A 140 -84.55 37.29 -48.24
C ALA A 140 -84.68 36.10 -47.28
N MET A 141 -84.74 36.38 -45.98
CA MET A 141 -85.24 35.42 -44.99
C MET A 141 -86.48 36.03 -44.32
N ARG A 142 -87.64 35.36 -44.48
CA ARG A 142 -88.85 35.66 -43.72
C ARG A 142 -88.79 34.83 -42.44
N LYS A 143 -89.07 35.45 -41.29
CA LYS A 143 -89.22 34.73 -40.03
C LYS A 143 -90.54 33.95 -40.07
N GLU A 144 -90.50 32.62 -40.07
CA GLU A 144 -91.69 31.78 -39.85
C GLU A 144 -91.88 31.56 -38.34
N GLY A 145 -92.68 32.42 -37.71
CA GLY A 145 -93.22 32.22 -36.34
C GLY A 145 -92.56 33.04 -35.22
N GLY A 146 -93.40 33.72 -34.42
CA GLY A 146 -93.06 34.30 -33.12
C GLY A 146 -93.08 35.84 -33.07
N GLY A 147 -94.08 36.37 -32.35
CA GLY A 147 -94.29 37.80 -32.09
C GLY A 147 -93.18 38.44 -31.25
N ASP A 148 -92.99 39.74 -31.48
CA ASP A 148 -92.03 40.67 -30.86
C ASP A 148 -90.60 40.68 -31.44
N GLN A 149 -90.43 41.48 -32.49
CA GLN A 149 -89.59 42.70 -32.62
C GLN A 149 -89.57 43.10 -34.10
N ASN A 150 -89.90 44.37 -34.42
CA ASN A 150 -89.80 44.88 -35.79
C ASN A 150 -88.33 44.84 -36.25
N VAL A 151 -88.05 44.13 -37.34
CA VAL A 151 -86.81 44.38 -38.08
C VAL A 151 -87.00 45.76 -38.71
N GLY A 152 -86.36 46.78 -38.15
CA GLY A 152 -86.42 48.13 -38.69
C GLY A 152 -86.07 48.10 -40.18
N SER A 153 -87.01 48.56 -41.01
CA SER A 153 -86.76 48.85 -42.41
C SER A 153 -85.67 49.92 -42.47
N ASN A 154 -84.49 49.57 -42.99
CA ASN A 154 -83.42 50.54 -43.20
C ASN A 154 -83.50 51.02 -44.66
N LEU A 155 -84.00 52.24 -44.88
CA LEU A 155 -84.01 52.92 -46.19
C LEU A 155 -82.69 53.64 -46.50
N GLY A 156 -81.57 53.12 -45.98
CA GLY A 156 -80.22 53.59 -46.26
C GLY A 156 -79.25 52.41 -46.34
N ASN A 157 -78.09 52.63 -46.97
CA ASN A 157 -76.92 51.74 -47.09
C ASN A 157 -76.36 51.19 -45.74
N THR A 158 -77.06 51.36 -44.63
CA THR A 158 -76.58 50.97 -43.31
C THR A 158 -76.95 49.51 -43.04
N PHE A 159 -76.08 48.60 -43.45
CA PHE A 159 -76.10 47.20 -43.02
C PHE A 159 -75.91 47.11 -41.50
N GLY A 160 -76.66 46.24 -40.81
CA GLY A 160 -76.57 46.09 -39.35
C GLY A 160 -75.24 45.48 -38.91
N THR A 161 -74.66 45.99 -37.82
CA THR A 161 -73.46 45.40 -37.19
C THR A 161 -73.86 44.22 -36.30
N THR A 162 -73.20 43.08 -36.44
CA THR A 162 -73.41 41.94 -35.53
C THR A 162 -72.89 42.26 -34.12
N SER A 163 -73.39 41.56 -33.08
CA SER A 163 -72.78 41.65 -31.75
C SER A 163 -71.35 41.09 -31.75
N ALA A 164 -70.55 41.49 -30.76
CA ALA A 164 -69.21 40.92 -30.56
C ALA A 164 -69.30 39.44 -30.14
N ALA A 165 -68.62 38.56 -30.88
CA ALA A 165 -68.55 37.12 -30.64
C ALA A 165 -67.20 36.56 -31.12
N GLY A 166 -66.89 35.29 -30.82
CA GLY A 166 -65.66 34.62 -31.30
C GLY A 166 -64.47 34.63 -30.33
N HIS A 167 -64.60 35.23 -29.14
CA HIS A 167 -63.59 35.08 -28.09
C HIS A 167 -63.57 33.64 -27.58
N HIS A 168 -62.45 32.95 -27.79
CA HIS A 168 -62.22 31.59 -27.35
C HIS A 168 -60.74 31.40 -27.01
N GLY A 169 -60.44 30.32 -26.29
CA GLY A 169 -59.08 29.90 -25.98
C GLY A 169 -58.85 28.46 -26.38
N HIS A 170 -57.60 28.11 -26.63
CA HIS A 170 -57.18 26.74 -26.90
C HIS A 170 -56.30 26.24 -25.76
N THR A 171 -56.48 24.98 -25.40
CA THR A 171 -55.58 24.28 -24.48
C THR A 171 -54.60 23.46 -25.32
N VAL A 172 -53.30 23.67 -25.12
CA VAL A 172 -52.25 22.88 -25.77
C VAL A 172 -51.51 22.07 -24.70
N ALA A 173 -51.57 20.74 -24.80
CA ALA A 173 -50.81 19.84 -23.94
C ALA A 173 -49.40 19.63 -24.52
N ILE A 174 -48.35 19.92 -23.75
CA ILE A 174 -46.95 19.72 -24.17
C ILE A 174 -46.45 18.32 -23.82
N GLY A 175 -46.67 17.89 -22.56
CA GLY A 175 -46.28 16.56 -22.07
C GLY A 175 -44.89 16.52 -21.37
N PRO A 176 -44.56 15.37 -20.74
CA PRO A 176 -43.30 15.18 -20.02
C PRO A 176 -42.14 14.85 -20.97
N HIS A 177 -40.92 15.16 -20.55
CA HIS A 177 -39.69 14.71 -21.22
C HIS A 177 -38.60 14.40 -20.19
N ALA A 178 -37.57 13.66 -20.63
CA ALA A 178 -36.41 13.32 -19.82
C ALA A 178 -35.13 13.45 -20.66
N HIS A 179 -34.01 13.68 -19.98
CA HIS A 179 -32.68 13.75 -20.59
C HIS A 179 -31.77 12.68 -19.99
N ASN A 180 -30.79 12.23 -20.77
CA ASN A 180 -29.70 11.40 -20.28
C ASN A 180 -28.42 12.23 -20.23
N VAL A 181 -27.65 12.09 -19.15
CA VAL A 181 -26.35 12.74 -19.00
C VAL A 181 -25.26 11.67 -18.93
N HIS A 182 -24.29 11.73 -19.84
CA HIS A 182 -23.14 10.84 -19.84
C HIS A 182 -22.03 11.40 -18.93
N ILE A 183 -21.59 10.64 -17.93
CA ILE A 183 -20.58 11.09 -16.95
C ILE A 183 -19.15 10.74 -17.38
N GLY A 184 -18.94 9.59 -18.02
CA GLY A 184 -17.62 9.11 -18.48
C GLY A 184 -16.84 8.27 -17.45
N SER A 185 -15.61 7.90 -17.80
CA SER A 185 -14.69 7.13 -16.96
C SER A 185 -13.87 8.03 -16.03
N HIS A 186 -13.49 7.50 -14.87
CA HIS A 186 -12.58 8.16 -13.94
C HIS A 186 -11.72 7.12 -13.20
N GLY A 187 -10.72 7.57 -12.45
CA GLY A 187 -9.80 6.71 -11.69
C GLY A 187 -9.39 7.35 -10.36
N HIS A 188 -8.62 6.59 -9.57
CA HIS A 188 -8.16 6.99 -8.24
C HIS A 188 -6.67 6.65 -8.08
N ALA A 189 -5.97 7.44 -7.28
CA ALA A 189 -4.64 7.09 -6.81
C ALA A 189 -4.76 6.25 -5.54
N ILE A 190 -3.95 5.19 -5.43
CA ILE A 190 -3.87 4.35 -4.24
C ILE A 190 -2.46 4.50 -3.64
N THR A 191 -2.40 4.76 -2.34
CA THR A 191 -1.15 4.80 -1.58
C THR A 191 -1.15 3.66 -0.58
N ILE A 192 -0.09 2.85 -0.60
CA ILE A 192 0.15 1.80 0.40
C ILE A 192 1.19 2.32 1.38
N ASN A 193 0.77 2.55 2.63
CA ASN A 193 1.67 3.03 3.67
C ASN A 193 2.60 1.90 4.15
N ALA A 194 3.82 2.29 4.54
CA ALA A 194 4.79 1.35 5.09
C ALA A 194 4.23 0.66 6.35
N THR A 195 4.45 -0.64 6.46
CA THR A 195 4.05 -1.47 7.61
C THR A 195 5.20 -2.38 8.00
N GLY A 196 5.51 -2.44 9.29
CA GLY A 196 6.54 -3.33 9.82
C GLY A 196 7.32 -2.73 10.99
N ASN A 197 8.24 -3.53 11.50
CA ASN A 197 9.18 -3.13 12.55
C ASN A 197 10.44 -2.49 11.93
N VAL A 198 11.31 -1.94 12.78
CA VAL A 198 12.62 -1.37 12.36
C VAL A 198 13.55 -2.43 11.77
N ALA A 199 13.38 -3.71 12.12
CA ALA A 199 14.18 -4.82 11.63
C ALA A 199 13.31 -6.03 11.29
N ASN A 200 13.77 -6.83 10.31
CA ASN A 200 13.19 -8.14 10.03
C ASN A 200 13.76 -9.17 11.00
N THR A 201 12.91 -9.78 11.82
CA THR A 201 13.30 -10.70 12.90
C THR A 201 12.55 -12.01 12.81
N VAL A 202 13.20 -13.08 13.26
CA VAL A 202 12.56 -14.34 13.63
C VAL A 202 12.58 -14.45 15.15
N ASP A 203 11.76 -15.33 15.74
CA ASP A 203 11.84 -15.63 17.16
C ASP A 203 13.28 -16.02 17.53
N ASN A 204 13.83 -15.34 18.54
CA ASN A 204 15.23 -15.49 18.92
C ASN A 204 15.41 -15.29 20.43
N ILE A 205 16.50 -15.84 20.96
CA ILE A 205 16.94 -15.65 22.34
C ILE A 205 18.34 -15.05 22.30
N ALA A 206 18.56 -14.01 23.09
CA ALA A 206 19.84 -13.33 23.16
C ALA A 206 20.88 -14.17 23.93
N PHE A 207 22.03 -14.40 23.30
CA PHE A 207 23.24 -14.95 23.90
C PHE A 207 24.40 -14.01 23.58
N ASN A 208 25.40 -13.97 24.47
CA ASN A 208 26.65 -13.30 24.18
C ASN A 208 27.48 -14.16 23.23
N TYR A 209 28.01 -13.58 22.16
CA TYR A 209 29.01 -14.24 21.34
C TYR A 209 30.39 -14.02 21.95
N ILE A 210 31.09 -15.11 22.28
CA ILE A 210 32.45 -15.09 22.81
C ILE A 210 33.39 -15.89 21.90
N VAL A 211 34.69 -15.59 21.97
CA VAL A 211 35.75 -16.30 21.24
C VAL A 211 36.91 -16.65 22.16
N ARG A 212 37.52 -17.83 21.96
CA ARG A 212 38.69 -18.27 22.72
C ARG A 212 39.94 -17.49 22.27
N LEU A 213 40.72 -16.99 23.23
CA LEU A 213 42.00 -16.29 23.04
C LEU A 213 43.14 -17.26 23.33
N ALA A 214 43.78 -17.84 22.31
CA ALA A 214 44.86 -18.81 22.50
C ALA A 214 45.98 -18.68 21.46
#